data_AF-A0A537XLQ8-F1
#
_entry.id   AF-A0A537XLQ8-F1
#
_cell.length_a   1.000
_cell.length_b   1.000
_cell.length_c   1.000
_cell.angle_alpha   90.00
_cell.angle_beta   90.00
_cell.angle_gamma   90.00
#
_symmetry.space_group_name_H-M   'P 1'
#
loop_
_entity.id
_entity.type
_entity.pdbx_description
1 polymer ?
#
loop_
_entity_poly.entity_id
_entity_poly.type
_entity_poly.pdbx_seq_one_letter_code
_entity_poly.pdbx_strand_id
1 'polypeptide(L)'
;LHDVLALPPNMAAAVVSRVKVLAGMNIVERRRPQDGKIGMEVDGRAIDLRVATATTIWGEKAVLRLLDKSRSLFRLDDLGMDEREHTLFSRMIRT
;
A
#
# COMPACT_ATOMS: atom_id res chain seq x y z
N LEU A 1 -14.20 -6.76 1.45
CA LEU A 1 -13.52 -6.73 0.14
C LEU A 1 -14.55 -6.25 -0.86
N HIS A 2 -14.25 -5.23 -1.64
CA HIS A 2 -15.18 -4.67 -2.63
C HIS A 2 -14.58 -4.84 -4.00
N ASP A 3 -15.29 -5.55 -4.87
CA ASP A 3 -14.92 -5.63 -6.28
C ASP A 3 -15.37 -4.36 -6.97
N VAL A 4 -14.40 -3.61 -7.51
CA VAL A 4 -14.65 -2.30 -8.13
C VAL A 4 -14.74 -2.42 -9.65
N LEU A 5 -13.94 -3.30 -10.25
CA LEU A 5 -13.80 -3.40 -11.71
C LEU A 5 -13.29 -4.77 -12.13
N ALA A 6 -13.84 -5.29 -13.22
CA ALA A 6 -13.31 -6.44 -13.94
C ALA A 6 -12.86 -6.00 -15.34
N LEU A 7 -11.59 -6.22 -15.66
CA LEU A 7 -11.01 -5.86 -16.96
C LEU A 7 -10.85 -7.11 -17.84
N PRO A 8 -10.85 -6.95 -19.18
CA PRO A 8 -10.50 -8.04 -20.10
C PRO A 8 -9.14 -8.67 -19.78
N PRO A 9 -9.01 -10.02 -19.73
CA PRO A 9 -7.77 -10.69 -19.31
C PRO A 9 -6.53 -10.33 -20.14
N ASN A 10 -6.70 -10.02 -21.42
CA ASN A 10 -5.62 -9.63 -22.32
C ASN A 10 -4.93 -8.30 -21.92
N MET A 11 -5.58 -7.45 -21.11
CA MET A 11 -4.99 -6.22 -20.62
C MET A 11 -4.03 -6.43 -19.44
N ALA A 12 -4.09 -7.57 -18.75
CA ALA A 12 -3.36 -7.80 -17.50
C ALA A 12 -1.85 -7.57 -17.66
N ALA A 13 -1.24 -8.07 -18.74
CA ALA A 13 0.19 -7.92 -18.98
C ALA A 13 0.63 -6.46 -19.19
N ALA A 14 -0.18 -5.68 -19.91
CA ALA A 14 0.10 -4.26 -20.16
C ALA A 14 -0.04 -3.43 -18.87
N VAL A 15 -1.08 -3.71 -18.08
CA VAL A 15 -1.31 -3.04 -16.80
C VAL A 15 -0.17 -3.33 -15.82
N VAL A 16 0.22 -4.59 -15.64
CA VAL A 16 1.35 -4.96 -14.76
C VAL A 16 2.65 -4.34 -15.24
N SER A 17 2.91 -4.30 -16.56
CA SER A 17 4.09 -3.64 -17.11
C SER A 17 4.12 -2.14 -16.77
N ARG A 18 2.98 -1.43 -16.94
CA ARG A 18 2.90 -0.02 -16.57
C ARG A 18 3.14 0.21 -15.08
N VAL A 19 2.56 -0.64 -14.23
CA VAL A 19 2.78 -0.60 -12.77
C VAL A 19 4.26 -0.83 -12.44
N LYS A 20 4.93 -1.80 -13.08
CA LYS A 20 6.36 -2.06 -12.88
C LYS A 20 7.24 -0.88 -13.27
N VAL A 21 6.96 -0.24 -14.42
CA VAL A 21 7.68 0.97 -14.83
C VAL A 21 7.55 2.08 -13.80
N LEU A 22 6.31 2.37 -13.36
CA LEU A 22 6.06 3.42 -12.37
C LEU A 22 6.76 3.13 -11.03
N ALA A 23 6.87 1.86 -10.66
CA ALA A 23 7.46 1.42 -9.40
C ALA A 23 8.98 1.19 -9.46
N GLY A 24 9.63 1.42 -10.61
CA GLY A 24 11.07 1.20 -10.81
C GLY A 24 11.49 -0.27 -10.83
N MET A 25 10.59 -1.18 -11.22
CA MET A 25 10.82 -2.62 -11.26
C MET A 25 11.27 -3.10 -12.66
N ASN A 26 11.92 -4.27 -12.72
CA ASN A 26 12.35 -4.87 -13.97
C ASN A 26 11.15 -5.47 -14.72
N ILE A 27 10.81 -4.89 -15.88
CA ILE A 27 9.69 -5.33 -16.73
C ILE A 27 9.94 -6.65 -17.46
N VAL A 28 11.21 -7.01 -17.68
CA VAL A 28 11.61 -8.24 -18.36
C VAL A 28 11.54 -9.43 -17.40
N GLU A 29 11.82 -9.21 -16.11
CA GLU A 29 11.70 -10.24 -15.08
C GLU A 29 10.23 -10.47 -14.70
N ARG A 30 9.76 -11.71 -14.84
CA ARG A 30 8.37 -12.14 -14.60
C ARG A 30 8.25 -13.44 -13.83
N ARG A 31 9.37 -14.05 -13.46
CA ARG A 31 9.46 -15.34 -12.77
C ARG A 31 9.69 -15.17 -11.29
N ARG A 32 10.33 -14.07 -10.87
CA ARG A 32 10.59 -13.75 -9.47
C ARG A 32 9.65 -12.64 -8.97
N PRO A 33 9.19 -12.74 -7.71
CA PRO A 33 8.52 -11.62 -7.06
C PRO A 33 9.39 -10.37 -7.05
N GLN A 34 8.75 -9.21 -7.11
CA GLN A 34 9.43 -7.90 -7.06
C GLN A 34 8.63 -6.95 -6.19
N ASP A 35 9.36 -6.05 -5.52
CA ASP A 35 8.80 -4.99 -4.70
C ASP A 35 9.31 -3.63 -5.21
N GLY A 36 8.44 -2.64 -5.20
CA GLY A 36 8.73 -1.30 -5.66
C GLY A 36 7.90 -0.26 -4.92
N LYS A 37 8.15 1.01 -5.26
CA LYS A 37 7.44 2.15 -4.68
C LYS A 37 7.08 3.15 -5.77
N ILE A 38 5.91 3.75 -5.66
CA ILE A 38 5.49 4.86 -6.51
C ILE A 38 5.20 6.04 -5.60
N GLY A 39 5.96 7.13 -5.74
CA GLY A 39 5.61 8.41 -5.12
C GLY A 39 4.79 9.22 -6.12
N MET A 40 3.61 9.68 -5.73
CA MET A 40 2.77 10.55 -6.57
C MET A 40 2.04 11.58 -5.72
N GLU A 41 1.66 12.68 -6.36
CA GLU A 41 0.75 13.66 -5.79
C GLU A 41 -0.60 13.53 -6.48
N VAL A 42 -1.66 13.40 -5.69
CA VAL A 42 -3.04 13.32 -6.17
C VAL A 42 -3.87 14.31 -5.36
N ASP A 43 -4.55 15.23 -6.04
CA ASP A 43 -5.37 16.28 -5.42
C ASP A 43 -4.64 17.05 -4.30
N GLY A 44 -3.35 17.37 -4.52
CA GLY A 44 -2.49 18.07 -3.56
C GLY A 44 -2.03 17.23 -2.37
N ARG A 45 -2.30 15.91 -2.37
CA ARG A 45 -1.86 14.97 -1.32
C ARG A 45 -0.72 14.11 -1.82
N ALA A 46 0.39 14.10 -1.09
CA ALA A 46 1.49 13.19 -1.33
C ALA A 46 1.12 11.77 -0.88
N ILE A 47 1.02 10.85 -1.84
CA ILE A 47 0.70 9.43 -1.61
C ILE A 47 1.92 8.59 -1.99
N ASP A 48 2.33 7.71 -1.07
CA ASP A 48 3.31 6.67 -1.36
C ASP A 48 2.58 5.35 -1.60
N LEU A 49 2.75 4.76 -2.78
CA LEU A 49 2.30 3.40 -3.05
C LEU A 49 3.45 2.43 -2.80
N ARG A 50 3.18 1.35 -2.06
CA ARG A 50 4.02 0.15 -2.05
C ARG A 50 3.42 -0.85 -3.02
N VAL A 51 4.26 -1.34 -3.92
CA VAL A 51 3.82 -2.21 -5.00
C VAL A 51 4.57 -3.53 -4.87
N ALA A 52 3.85 -4.63 -4.91
CA ALA A 52 4.42 -5.97 -4.97
C ALA A 52 3.86 -6.72 -6.18
N THR A 53 4.70 -7.43 -6.91
CA THR A 53 4.30 -8.35 -7.97
C THR A 53 4.74 -9.76 -7.64
N ALA A 54 3.89 -10.75 -7.92
CA ALA A 54 4.20 -12.16 -7.76
C ALA A 54 3.70 -12.98 -8.96
N THR A 55 4.48 -13.99 -9.33
CA THR A 55 4.14 -14.95 -10.40
C THR A 55 2.96 -15.83 -9.97
N THR A 56 2.05 -16.08 -10.91
CA THR A 56 0.90 -16.98 -10.76
C THR A 56 0.77 -17.85 -12.02
N ILE A 57 -0.10 -18.86 -11.99
CA ILE A 57 -0.36 -19.71 -13.17
C ILE A 57 -0.98 -18.94 -14.35
N TRP A 58 -1.61 -17.79 -14.10
CA TRP A 58 -2.30 -16.97 -15.11
C TRP A 58 -1.51 -15.71 -15.51
N GLY A 59 -0.23 -15.61 -15.13
CA GLY A 59 0.59 -14.43 -15.32
C GLY A 59 1.02 -13.82 -13.99
N GLU A 60 0.99 -12.49 -13.87
CA GLU A 60 1.48 -11.81 -12.66
C GLU A 60 0.34 -11.16 -11.89
N LYS A 61 0.34 -11.36 -10.56
CA LYS A 61 -0.51 -10.64 -9.63
C LYS A 61 0.24 -9.42 -9.13
N ALA A 62 -0.35 -8.23 -9.28
CA ALA A 62 0.14 -7.00 -8.67
C ALA A 62 -0.76 -6.61 -7.48
N VAL A 63 -0.15 -6.18 -6.38
CA VAL A 63 -0.83 -5.64 -5.21
C VAL A 63 -0.24 -4.27 -4.92
N LEU A 64 -1.11 -3.27 -4.75
CA LEU A 64 -0.73 -1.91 -4.41
C LEU A 64 -1.30 -1.58 -3.03
N ARG A 65 -0.45 -1.04 -2.15
CA ARG A 65 -0.84 -0.54 -0.85
C ARG A 65 -0.60 0.96 -0.82
N LEU A 66 -1.67 1.71 -0.54
CA LEU A 66 -1.61 3.16 -0.39
C LEU A 66 -1.12 3.48 1.02
N LEU A 67 -0.10 4.33 1.13
CA LEU A 67 0.35 4.94 2.37
C LEU A 67 0.14 6.45 2.24
N ASP A 68 -0.76 6.96 3.07
CA ASP A 68 -0.99 8.38 3.21
C ASP A 68 0.01 8.95 4.23
N LYS A 69 0.92 9.81 3.76
CA LYS A 69 1.92 10.48 4.62
C LYS A 69 1.33 11.62 5.44
N SER A 70 0.08 12.02 5.18
CA SER A 70 -0.60 13.07 5.94
C SER A 70 -1.19 12.59 7.27
N ARG A 71 -1.26 11.27 7.49
CA ARG A 71 -1.73 10.74 8.79
C ARG A 71 -0.72 11.10 9.88
N SER A 72 -1.10 12.10 10.67
CA SER A 72 -0.50 12.46 11.95
C SER A 72 -0.28 11.22 12.81
N LEU A 73 0.77 11.24 13.62
CA LEU A 73 0.84 10.38 14.81
C LEU A 73 -0.45 10.60 15.60
N PHE A 74 -1.17 9.51 15.86
CA PHE A 74 -2.31 9.56 16.78
C PHE A 74 -1.78 9.96 18.15
N ARG A 75 -2.44 10.88 18.83
CA ARG A 75 -2.22 11.08 20.26
C ARG A 75 -2.74 9.86 20.98
N LEU A 76 -2.23 9.60 22.18
CA LEU A 76 -2.73 8.50 23.00
C LEU A 76 -4.24 8.62 23.26
N ASP A 77 -4.70 9.86 23.44
CA ASP A 77 -6.12 10.22 23.62
C ASP A 77 -7.00 9.82 22.42
N ASP A 78 -6.44 9.77 21.20
CA ASP A 78 -7.18 9.47 19.96
C ASP A 78 -7.42 7.96 19.75
N LEU A 79 -6.86 7.10 20.61
CA LEU A 79 -6.88 5.65 20.44
C LEU A 79 -8.18 4.99 20.91
N GLY A 80 -9.14 5.77 21.42
CA GLY A 80 -10.46 5.29 21.82
C GLY A 80 -10.43 4.43 23.09
N MET A 81 -9.45 4.65 23.97
CA MET A 81 -9.39 3.99 25.27
C MET A 81 -10.49 4.53 26.19
N ASP A 82 -10.99 3.68 27.09
CA ASP A 82 -11.74 4.15 28.25
C ASP A 82 -10.81 4.96 29.18
N GLU A 83 -11.38 5.91 29.93
CA GLU A 83 -10.63 6.84 30.80
C GLU A 83 -9.69 6.11 31.79
N ARG A 84 -10.16 4.98 32.34
CA ARG A 84 -9.37 4.18 33.28
C ARG A 84 -8.14 3.59 32.61
N GLU A 85 -8.31 2.99 31.44
CA GLU A 85 -7.24 2.35 30.67
C GLU A 85 -6.25 3.39 30.15
N HIS A 86 -6.77 4.53 29.68
CA HIS A 86 -5.94 5.66 29.26
C HIS A 86 -5.00 6.14 30.38
N THR A 87 -5.53 6.30 31.60
CA THR A 87 -4.75 6.74 32.77
C THR A 87 -3.67 5.73 33.15
N LEU A 88 -4.01 4.44 33.19
CA LEU A 88 -3.05 3.37 33.50
C LEU A 88 -1.94 3.32 32.44
N PHE A 89 -2.32 3.33 31.16
CA PHE A 89 -1.38 3.25 30.05
C PHE A 89 -0.47 4.47 29.98
N SER A 90 -1.03 5.67 30.14
CA SER A 90 -0.27 6.94 30.22
C SER A 90 0.81 6.93 31.30
N ARG A 91 0.52 6.33 32.46
CA ARG A 91 1.50 6.24 33.56
C ARG A 91 2.64 5.29 33.21
N MET A 92 2.36 4.16 32.57
CA MET A 92 3.39 3.16 32.22
C MET A 92 4.39 3.70 31.19
N ILE A 93 3.93 4.43 30.19
CA ILE A 93 4.77 4.92 29.08
C ILE A 93 5.56 6.21 29.39
N ARG A 94 5.27 6.87 30.52
CA ARG A 94 5.96 8.10 30.97
C ARG A 94 7.12 7.84 31.94
N THR A 95 7.46 6.56 32.17
CA THR A 95 8.62 6.11 32.94
C THR A 95 9.86 6.04 32.05
#